data_AF-A0A7Y1U9H2-F1
#
_entry.id   AF-A0A7Y1U9H2-F1
#
_cell.length_a   1.000
_cell.length_b   1.000
_cell.length_c   1.000
_cell.angle_alpha   90.00
_cell.angle_beta   90.00
_cell.angle_gamma   90.00
#
_symmetry.space_group_name_H-M   'P 1'
#
loop_
_entity.id
_entity.type
_entity.pdbx_description
1 polymer ?
#
loop_
_entity_poly.entity_id
_entity_poly.type
_entity_poly.pdbx_seq_one_letter_code
_entity_poly.pdbx_strand_id
1 'polypeptide(L)'
;MNHVELDIEVEPLIPFREIVVALLADQGFESFVEYEKGVKAYTPTQDFDESAIRSLLADLDGCSTRYQHQEIPHVNWNAEWEKDYHPVEVTEDCVIRALFHEPMPEYAYELIIQPQMSFGTGHHPTTLLMMQMLLEMDLEGREVIDLGCGTGVLAILAEKKGAQKVL
;
A
#
# COMPACT_ATOMS: atom_id res chain seq x y z
N MET A 1 9.02 -16.75 3.78
CA MET A 1 9.51 -17.80 2.86
C MET A 1 9.78 -17.17 1.52
N ASN A 2 10.85 -17.58 0.83
CA ASN A 2 11.13 -17.09 -0.53
C ASN A 2 10.00 -17.49 -1.47
N HIS A 3 9.86 -16.74 -2.56
CA HIS A 3 8.88 -17.04 -3.60
C HIS A 3 9.61 -17.28 -4.91
N VAL A 4 8.92 -17.87 -5.88
CA VAL A 4 9.34 -17.92 -7.27
C VAL A 4 8.46 -16.96 -8.06
N GLU A 5 9.09 -16.07 -8.83
CA GLU A 5 8.43 -15.34 -9.91
C GLU A 5 8.55 -16.18 -11.18
N LEU A 6 7.42 -16.56 -11.76
CA LEU A 6 7.32 -17.20 -13.07
C LEU A 6 6.78 -16.16 -14.07
N ASP A 7 7.53 -15.88 -15.12
CA ASP A 7 7.15 -14.94 -16.17
C ASP A 7 6.87 -15.73 -17.46
N ILE A 8 5.64 -15.60 -17.98
CA ILE A 8 5.19 -16.34 -19.16
C ILE A 8 4.70 -15.35 -20.22
N GLU A 9 5.39 -15.31 -21.34
CA GLU A 9 4.92 -14.68 -22.58
C GLU A 9 4.02 -15.67 -23.35
N VAL A 10 2.90 -15.19 -23.87
CA VAL A 10 1.91 -16.02 -24.59
C VAL A 10 1.45 -15.35 -25.89
N GLU A 11 1.37 -16.10 -26.97
CA GLU A 11 0.85 -15.63 -28.26
C GLU A 11 -0.05 -16.70 -28.92
N PRO A 12 -1.28 -16.36 -29.36
CA PRO A 12 -1.94 -15.06 -29.22
C PRO A 12 -2.30 -14.75 -27.76
N LEU A 13 -2.31 -13.46 -27.37
CA LEU A 13 -2.52 -13.05 -25.98
C LEU A 13 -3.93 -13.40 -25.47
N ILE A 14 -4.94 -13.23 -26.32
CA ILE A 14 -6.35 -13.51 -26.00
C ILE A 14 -6.78 -14.76 -26.77
N PRO A 15 -7.41 -15.76 -26.12
CA PRO A 15 -7.80 -15.80 -24.71
C PRO A 15 -6.71 -16.35 -23.77
N PHE A 16 -5.52 -16.69 -24.29
CA PHE A 16 -4.57 -17.56 -23.59
C PHE A 16 -3.98 -16.98 -22.31
N ARG A 17 -3.89 -15.66 -22.14
CA ARG A 17 -3.45 -15.05 -20.87
C ARG A 17 -4.36 -15.47 -19.70
N GLU A 18 -5.67 -15.41 -19.89
CA GLU A 18 -6.64 -15.79 -18.85
C GLU A 18 -6.61 -17.30 -18.58
N ILE A 19 -6.45 -18.10 -19.66
CA ILE A 19 -6.32 -19.55 -19.54
C ILE A 19 -5.08 -19.91 -18.72
N VAL A 20 -3.93 -19.29 -19.03
CA VAL A 20 -2.68 -19.53 -18.29
C VAL A 20 -2.80 -19.11 -16.83
N VAL A 21 -3.44 -17.98 -16.53
CA VAL A 21 -3.72 -17.58 -15.13
C VAL A 21 -4.52 -18.66 -14.40
N ALA A 22 -5.61 -19.13 -14.99
CA ALA A 22 -6.45 -20.16 -14.39
C ALA A 22 -5.67 -21.47 -14.15
N LEU A 23 -4.91 -21.92 -15.15
CA LEU A 23 -4.10 -23.13 -15.05
C LEU A 23 -3.00 -23.02 -13.97
N LEU A 24 -2.34 -21.87 -13.87
CA LEU A 24 -1.33 -21.63 -12.84
C LEU A 24 -1.92 -21.56 -11.43
N ALA A 25 -3.13 -21.01 -11.28
CA ALA A 25 -3.82 -20.99 -9.99
C ALA A 25 -4.07 -22.41 -9.47
N ASP A 26 -4.44 -23.35 -10.35
CA ASP A 26 -4.60 -24.77 -10.00
C ASP A 26 -3.26 -25.45 -9.64
N GLN A 27 -2.13 -24.87 -10.02
CA GLN A 27 -0.78 -25.33 -9.66
C GLN A 27 -0.22 -24.65 -8.40
N GLY A 28 -1.03 -23.88 -7.65
CA GLY A 28 -0.60 -23.27 -6.39
C GLY A 28 0.05 -21.89 -6.52
N PHE A 29 -0.15 -21.20 -7.65
CA PHE A 29 0.20 -19.78 -7.76
C PHE A 29 -0.87 -18.91 -7.10
N GLU A 30 -0.43 -17.93 -6.29
CA GLU A 30 -1.31 -17.15 -5.40
C GLU A 30 -1.53 -15.71 -5.88
N SER A 31 -0.65 -15.20 -6.74
CA SER A 31 -0.68 -13.81 -7.21
C SER A 31 -0.26 -13.72 -8.67
N PHE A 32 -0.85 -12.78 -9.39
CA PHE A 32 -0.71 -12.61 -10.83
C PHE A 32 -0.60 -11.14 -11.21
N VAL A 33 0.30 -10.83 -12.14
CA VAL A 33 0.47 -9.51 -12.75
C VAL A 33 0.40 -9.67 -14.26
N GLU A 34 -0.73 -9.26 -14.84
CA GLU A 34 -0.94 -9.26 -16.28
C GLU A 34 -0.24 -8.06 -16.93
N TYR A 35 0.37 -8.30 -18.09
CA TYR A 35 1.02 -7.24 -18.87
C TYR A 35 0.85 -7.46 -20.38
N GLU A 36 1.46 -6.60 -21.19
CA GLU A 36 1.21 -6.51 -22.64
C GLU A 36 1.51 -7.79 -23.43
N LYS A 37 2.42 -8.65 -22.95
CA LYS A 37 2.84 -9.87 -23.65
C LYS A 37 2.48 -11.16 -22.93
N GLY A 38 1.94 -11.07 -21.71
CA GLY A 38 1.79 -12.25 -20.87
C GLY A 38 1.40 -11.97 -19.43
N VAL A 39 1.87 -12.85 -18.54
CA VAL A 39 1.57 -12.80 -17.11
C VAL A 39 2.79 -13.20 -16.28
N LYS A 40 3.00 -12.49 -15.18
CA LYS A 40 3.88 -12.91 -14.09
C LYS A 40 3.06 -13.55 -12.99
N ALA A 41 3.50 -14.66 -12.44
CA ALA A 41 2.83 -15.39 -11.38
C ALA A 41 3.79 -15.68 -10.22
N TYR A 42 3.28 -15.69 -8.99
CA TYR A 42 4.06 -15.87 -7.78
C TYR A 42 3.55 -17.04 -6.93
N THR A 43 4.47 -17.86 -6.42
CA THR A 43 4.18 -18.99 -5.51
C THR A 43 5.34 -19.16 -4.52
N PRO A 44 5.12 -19.68 -3.28
CA PRO A 44 6.21 -20.00 -2.38
C PRO A 44 7.21 -20.99 -3.01
N THR A 45 8.52 -20.81 -2.77
CA THR A 45 9.56 -21.65 -3.42
C THR A 45 9.39 -23.15 -3.18
N GLN A 46 8.80 -23.54 -2.05
CA GLN A 46 8.53 -24.94 -1.71
C GLN A 46 7.39 -25.58 -2.53
N ASP A 47 6.51 -24.76 -3.09
CA ASP A 47 5.32 -25.18 -3.84
C ASP A 47 5.56 -25.11 -5.36
N PHE A 48 6.72 -24.59 -5.79
CA PHE A 48 7.09 -24.50 -7.20
C PHE A 48 7.54 -25.84 -7.79
N ASP A 49 6.82 -26.32 -8.80
CA ASP A 49 7.18 -27.51 -9.61
C ASP A 49 7.37 -27.15 -11.08
N GLU A 50 8.62 -26.93 -11.51
CA GLU A 50 8.95 -26.59 -12.90
C GLU A 50 8.48 -27.66 -13.90
N SER A 51 8.48 -28.94 -13.49
CA SER A 51 8.11 -30.04 -14.38
C SER A 51 6.60 -30.03 -14.67
N ALA A 52 5.78 -29.72 -13.67
CA ALA A 52 4.35 -29.54 -13.81
C ALA A 52 4.03 -28.36 -14.73
N ILE A 53 4.72 -27.21 -14.55
CA ILE A 53 4.55 -26.03 -15.41
C ILE A 53 4.92 -26.31 -16.85
N ARG A 54 6.06 -26.98 -17.08
CA ARG A 54 6.46 -27.36 -18.44
C ARG A 54 5.43 -28.27 -19.12
N SER A 55 4.87 -29.22 -18.39
CA SER A 55 3.81 -30.10 -18.92
C SER A 55 2.55 -29.29 -19.25
N LEU A 56 2.11 -28.44 -18.32
CA LEU A 56 0.92 -27.60 -18.45
C LEU A 56 0.95 -26.71 -19.69
N LEU A 57 2.10 -26.07 -19.95
CA LEU A 57 2.29 -25.20 -21.10
C LEU A 57 2.44 -25.98 -22.41
N ALA A 58 3.00 -27.19 -22.36
CA ALA A 58 3.12 -28.06 -23.54
C ALA A 58 1.77 -28.61 -24.01
N ASP A 59 0.82 -28.79 -23.09
CA ASP A 59 -0.55 -29.25 -23.38
C ASP A 59 -1.47 -28.12 -23.89
N LEU A 60 -0.97 -26.87 -23.94
CA LEU A 60 -1.72 -25.70 -24.38
C LEU A 60 -1.75 -25.58 -25.92
N ASP A 61 -2.75 -26.20 -26.55
CA ASP A 61 -2.93 -26.15 -27.99
C ASP A 61 -3.31 -24.75 -28.53
N GLY A 62 -2.71 -24.36 -29.66
CA GLY A 62 -3.06 -23.12 -30.37
C GLY A 62 -2.39 -21.85 -29.83
N CYS A 63 -1.41 -21.99 -28.93
CA CYS A 63 -0.64 -20.90 -28.35
C CYS A 63 0.86 -21.24 -28.33
N SER A 64 1.71 -20.26 -28.61
CA SER A 64 3.13 -20.31 -28.30
C SER A 64 3.38 -19.68 -26.95
N THR A 65 4.11 -20.40 -26.10
CA THR A 65 4.47 -19.94 -24.76
C THR A 65 5.98 -19.89 -24.61
N ARG A 66 6.51 -18.83 -23.99
CA ARG A 66 7.89 -18.78 -23.49
C ARG A 66 7.84 -18.42 -22.03
N TYR A 67 8.54 -19.17 -21.19
CA TYR A 67 8.62 -18.87 -19.77
C TYR A 67 10.05 -18.76 -19.28
N GLN A 68 10.22 -18.01 -18.20
CA GLN A 68 11.42 -17.96 -17.38
C GLN A 68 11.00 -17.84 -15.92
N HIS A 69 11.82 -18.31 -14.99
CA HIS A 69 11.53 -18.18 -13.57
C HIS A 69 12.78 -17.73 -12.80
N GLN A 70 12.55 -17.08 -11.67
CA GLN A 70 13.59 -16.66 -10.75
C GLN A 70 13.10 -16.76 -9.31
N GLU A 71 14.00 -17.11 -8.38
CA GLU A 71 13.70 -17.05 -6.96
C GLU A 71 13.81 -15.61 -6.48
N ILE A 72 12.77 -15.14 -5.80
CA ILE A 72 12.73 -13.84 -5.13
C ILE A 72 12.78 -14.06 -3.62
N PRO A 73 13.72 -13.38 -2.91
CA PRO A 73 13.79 -13.49 -1.48
C PRO A 73 12.52 -12.96 -0.82
N HIS A 74 12.17 -13.49 0.35
CA HIS A 74 11.08 -12.94 1.14
C HIS A 74 11.38 -11.50 1.54
N VAL A 75 10.59 -10.56 1.04
CA VAL A 75 10.64 -9.15 1.44
C VAL A 75 9.42 -8.84 2.29
N ASN A 76 9.64 -8.29 3.48
CA ASN A 76 8.55 -7.70 4.26
C ASN A 76 8.22 -6.33 3.66
N TRP A 77 7.31 -6.31 2.69
CA TRP A 77 6.92 -5.09 1.98
C TRP A 77 6.37 -4.00 2.91
N ASN A 78 5.70 -4.38 4.01
CA ASN A 78 5.27 -3.39 5.01
C ASN A 78 6.47 -2.70 5.65
N ALA A 79 7.49 -3.48 6.06
CA ALA A 79 8.69 -2.90 6.66
C ALA A 79 9.52 -2.07 5.67
N GLU A 80 9.61 -2.47 4.40
CA GLU A 80 10.26 -1.64 3.38
C GLU A 80 9.49 -0.35 3.12
N TRP A 81 8.17 -0.40 3.05
CA TRP A 81 7.33 0.78 2.90
C TRP A 81 7.41 1.71 4.12
N GLU A 82 7.41 1.17 5.34
CA GLU A 82 7.51 1.93 6.59
C GLU A 82 8.86 2.68 6.72
N LYS A 83 9.95 2.17 6.14
CA LYS A 83 11.27 2.85 6.16
C LYS A 83 11.27 4.16 5.37
N ASP A 84 10.56 4.17 4.24
CA ASP A 84 10.50 5.31 3.33
C ASP A 84 9.28 6.21 3.58
N TYR A 85 8.43 5.85 4.56
CA TYR A 85 7.35 6.70 5.01
C TYR A 85 7.91 7.72 6.00
N HIS A 86 7.76 9.01 5.71
CA HIS A 86 8.32 10.08 6.55
C HIS A 86 7.21 10.81 7.32
N PRO A 87 7.51 11.29 8.55
CA PRO A 87 6.66 12.26 9.22
C PRO A 87 6.41 13.49 8.34
N VAL A 88 5.24 14.11 8.51
CA VAL A 88 4.86 15.33 7.82
C VAL A 88 4.91 16.48 8.81
N GLU A 89 5.89 17.38 8.62
CA GLU A 89 5.92 18.65 9.33
C GLU A 89 4.87 19.60 8.75
N VAL A 90 3.97 20.09 9.60
CA VAL A 90 2.89 21.01 9.20
C VAL A 90 3.32 22.46 9.42
N THR A 91 3.91 22.72 10.59
CA THR A 91 4.56 23.97 11.00
C THR A 91 5.71 23.64 11.97
N GLU A 92 6.46 24.66 12.41
CA GLU A 92 7.54 24.50 13.41
C GLU A 92 7.08 23.88 14.74
N ASP A 93 5.80 23.99 15.07
CA ASP A 93 5.20 23.50 16.31
C ASP A 93 4.30 22.26 16.13
N CYS A 94 4.08 21.78 14.89
CA CYS A 94 3.10 20.73 14.60
C CYS A 94 3.60 19.70 13.58
N VAL A 95 3.52 18.42 13.96
CA VAL A 95 3.95 17.29 13.14
C VAL A 95 2.92 16.17 13.14
N ILE A 96 2.76 15.52 12.00
CA ILE A 96 2.04 14.24 11.88
C ILE A 96 3.06 13.12 11.70
N ARG A 97 2.95 12.07 12.51
CA ARG A 97 3.75 10.85 12.34
C ARG A 97 2.88 9.61 12.41
N ALA A 98 3.41 8.49 11.89
CA ALA A 98 2.84 7.17 12.11
C ALA A 98 3.29 6.59 13.46
N LEU A 99 2.65 5.50 13.90
CA LEU A 99 2.97 4.85 15.17
C LEU A 99 4.38 4.25 15.19
N PHE A 100 4.88 3.80 14.03
CA PHE A 100 6.21 3.21 13.87
C PHE A 100 7.35 4.24 13.83
N HIS A 101 7.05 5.55 13.77
CA HIS A 101 8.05 6.59 13.94
C HIS A 101 8.34 6.83 15.44
N GLU A 102 9.59 7.16 15.75
CA GLU A 102 9.97 7.61 17.09
C GLU A 102 9.15 8.83 17.55
N PRO A 103 8.85 8.96 18.85
CA PRO A 103 8.19 10.15 19.39
C PRO A 103 8.99 11.43 19.12
N MET A 104 8.28 12.53 18.86
CA MET A 104 8.85 13.84 18.54
C MET A 104 8.38 14.90 19.55
N PRO A 105 8.83 14.82 20.82
CA PRO A 105 8.35 15.68 21.91
C PRO A 105 8.74 17.15 21.77
N GLU A 106 9.60 17.49 20.81
CA GLU A 106 9.98 18.87 20.49
C GLU A 106 8.85 19.68 19.85
N TYR A 107 7.88 19.03 19.21
CA TYR A 107 6.71 19.71 18.64
C TYR A 107 5.60 19.85 19.69
N ALA A 108 5.02 21.05 19.79
CA ALA A 108 3.89 21.29 20.69
C ALA A 108 2.66 20.43 20.34
N TYR A 109 2.44 20.19 19.05
CA TYR A 109 1.34 19.37 18.53
C TYR A 109 1.89 18.17 17.76
N GLU A 110 2.16 17.08 18.49
CA GLU A 110 2.46 15.78 17.90
C GLU A 110 1.13 15.02 17.65
N LEU A 111 0.83 14.72 16.37
CA LEU A 111 -0.32 13.92 15.95
C LEU A 111 0.14 12.55 15.43
N ILE A 112 -0.47 11.49 15.98
CA ILE A 112 -0.18 10.11 15.58
C ILE A 112 -1.33 9.64 14.67
N ILE A 113 -1.07 9.55 13.37
CA ILE A 113 -2.03 9.07 12.36
C ILE A 113 -1.47 7.81 11.71
N GLN A 114 -2.17 6.69 11.88
CA GLN A 114 -1.79 5.46 11.19
C GLN A 114 -2.17 5.56 9.71
N PRO A 115 -1.22 5.44 8.78
CA PRO A 115 -1.51 5.38 7.36
C PRO A 115 -2.32 4.13 7.03
N GLN A 116 -3.48 4.33 6.43
CA GLN A 116 -4.39 3.27 5.97
C GLN A 116 -5.06 3.76 4.67
N MET A 117 -6.20 3.17 4.29
CA MET A 117 -6.98 3.57 3.12
C MET A 117 -7.80 4.86 3.32
N SER A 118 -7.64 5.56 4.44
CA SER A 118 -8.39 6.79 4.74
C SER A 118 -7.58 8.04 4.41
N PHE A 119 -8.24 9.05 3.84
CA PHE A 119 -7.64 10.34 3.53
C PHE A 119 -7.33 11.14 4.81
N GLY A 120 -6.27 11.97 4.76
CA GLY A 120 -5.92 12.88 5.86
C GLY A 120 -4.60 12.54 6.60
N THR A 121 -3.69 11.79 6.00
CA THR A 121 -2.36 11.49 6.59
C THR A 121 -1.38 12.67 6.59
N GLY A 122 -1.82 13.87 6.21
CA GLY A 122 -0.97 15.05 6.04
C GLY A 122 -0.20 15.12 4.72
N HIS A 123 0.00 14.01 4.01
CA HIS A 123 0.79 14.00 2.76
C HIS A 123 0.13 14.76 1.60
N HIS A 124 -1.18 15.00 1.68
CA HIS A 124 -1.90 15.77 0.68
C HIS A 124 -1.95 17.27 1.05
N PRO A 125 -1.67 18.19 0.09
CA PRO A 125 -1.59 19.63 0.38
C PRO A 125 -2.85 20.23 1.02
N THR A 126 -4.03 19.70 0.72
CA THR A 126 -5.29 20.20 1.30
C THR A 126 -5.38 19.95 2.80
N THR A 127 -4.91 18.79 3.28
CA THR A 127 -4.88 18.48 4.72
C THR A 127 -3.90 19.40 5.43
N LEU A 128 -2.70 19.58 4.86
CA LEU A 128 -1.68 20.51 5.36
C LEU A 128 -2.22 21.93 5.51
N LEU A 129 -2.83 22.47 4.44
CA LEU A 129 -3.37 23.82 4.44
C LEU A 129 -4.45 24.01 5.52
N MET A 130 -5.37 23.05 5.66
CA MET A 130 -6.42 23.12 6.68
C MET A 130 -5.85 23.05 8.10
N MET A 131 -4.82 22.24 8.32
CA MET A 131 -4.15 22.18 9.63
C MET A 131 -3.40 23.47 9.97
N GLN A 132 -2.70 24.07 8.99
CA GLN A 132 -2.05 25.36 9.16
C GLN A 132 -3.06 26.44 9.54
N MET A 133 -4.20 26.51 8.84
CA MET A 133 -5.28 27.42 9.19
C MET A 133 -5.83 27.16 10.60
N LEU A 134 -6.01 25.89 10.98
CA LEU A 134 -6.51 25.52 12.30
C LEU A 134 -5.53 25.90 13.41
N LEU A 135 -4.22 25.85 13.15
CA LEU A 135 -3.16 26.26 14.08
C LEU A 135 -3.20 27.77 14.36
N GLU A 136 -3.62 28.60 13.41
CA GLU A 136 -3.76 30.05 13.57
C GLU A 136 -5.05 30.45 14.31
N MET A 137 -6.01 29.54 14.45
CA MET A 137 -7.30 29.81 15.10
C MET A 137 -7.23 29.64 16.62
N ASP A 138 -7.94 30.51 17.34
CA ASP A 138 -8.23 30.34 18.77
C ASP A 138 -9.44 29.42 18.95
N LEU A 139 -9.19 28.20 19.44
CA LEU A 139 -10.19 27.16 19.62
C LEU A 139 -10.55 26.93 21.10
N GLU A 140 -9.93 27.65 22.03
CA GLU A 140 -10.16 27.46 23.46
C GLU A 140 -11.66 27.64 23.79
N GLY A 141 -12.28 26.60 24.33
CA GLY A 141 -13.70 26.63 24.70
C GLY A 141 -14.68 26.60 23.51
N ARG A 142 -14.22 26.39 22.27
CA ARG A 142 -15.08 26.37 21.07
C ARG A 142 -15.65 24.97 20.79
N GLU A 143 -16.78 24.94 20.10
CA GLU A 143 -17.29 23.71 19.47
C GLU A 143 -16.84 23.66 18.00
N VAL A 144 -16.29 22.51 17.58
CA VAL A 144 -15.76 22.27 16.23
C VAL A 144 -16.48 21.06 15.63
N ILE A 145 -16.73 21.10 14.32
CA ILE A 145 -17.25 19.96 13.56
C ILE A 145 -16.31 19.64 12.40
N ASP A 146 -15.86 18.38 12.31
CA ASP A 146 -14.97 17.90 11.24
C ASP A 146 -15.79 17.09 10.21
N LEU A 147 -16.41 17.81 9.27
CA LEU A 147 -17.25 17.20 8.24
C LEU A 147 -16.41 16.53 7.16
N GLY A 148 -16.50 15.20 7.09
CA GLY A 148 -15.67 14.41 6.19
C GLY A 148 -14.30 14.10 6.79
N CYS A 149 -14.27 13.79 8.09
CA CYS A 149 -13.07 13.70 8.92
C CYS A 149 -11.97 12.74 8.40
N GLY A 150 -12.32 11.71 7.62
CA GLY A 150 -11.34 10.73 7.15
C GLY A 150 -10.58 10.11 8.32
N THR A 151 -9.26 10.31 8.35
CA THR A 151 -8.39 9.93 9.49
C THR A 151 -8.68 10.66 10.81
N GLY A 152 -9.47 11.74 10.79
CA GLY A 152 -9.80 12.56 11.95
C GLY A 152 -8.69 13.53 12.36
N VAL A 153 -7.69 13.76 11.51
CA VAL A 153 -6.52 14.58 11.86
C VAL A 153 -6.87 16.02 12.26
N LEU A 154 -7.88 16.62 11.64
CA LEU A 154 -8.33 17.98 11.96
C LEU A 154 -9.09 17.99 13.29
N ALA A 155 -9.97 17.01 13.52
CA ALA A 155 -10.63 16.81 14.80
C ALA A 155 -9.64 16.65 15.97
N ILE A 156 -8.62 15.81 15.81
CA ILE A 156 -7.58 15.58 16.81
C ILE A 156 -6.78 16.86 17.10
N LEU A 157 -6.42 17.61 16.06
CA LEU A 157 -5.72 18.89 16.23
C LEU A 157 -6.60 19.92 16.93
N ALA A 158 -7.90 19.99 16.60
CA ALA A 158 -8.85 20.89 17.25
C ALA A 158 -8.97 20.61 18.76
N GLU A 159 -9.08 19.33 19.14
CA GLU A 159 -9.11 18.91 20.55
C GLU A 159 -7.81 19.31 21.28
N LYS A 160 -6.65 19.05 20.67
CA LYS A 160 -5.34 19.45 21.23
C LYS A 160 -5.19 20.97 21.38
N LYS A 161 -5.86 21.76 20.55
CA LYS A 161 -5.88 23.23 20.62
C LYS A 161 -6.92 23.81 21.60
N GLY A 162 -7.61 22.97 22.37
CA GLY A 162 -8.50 23.43 23.44
C GLY A 162 -9.98 23.54 23.04
N ALA A 163 -10.39 22.96 21.90
CA ALA A 163 -11.81 22.86 21.58
C ALA A 163 -12.57 22.14 22.70
N GLN A 164 -13.65 22.75 23.21
CA GLN A 164 -14.49 22.17 24.26
C GLN A 164 -15.17 20.89 23.79
N LYS A 165 -15.51 20.85 22.49
CA LYS A 165 -16.23 19.74 21.88
C LYS A 165 -15.88 19.64 20.41
N VAL A 166 -15.61 18.42 19.96
CA VAL A 166 -15.40 18.09 18.55
C VAL A 166 -16.45 17.08 18.11
N LEU A 167 -17.09 17.32 16.97
CA LEU A 167 -18.16 16.50 16.40
C LEU A 167 -17.79 15.95 15.03
#